data_AF-A0A350ICA9-F1
#
_entry.id   AF-A0A350ICA9-F1
#
_cell.length_a   1.000
_cell.length_b   1.000
_cell.length_c   1.000
_cell.angle_alpha   90.00
_cell.angle_beta   90.00
_cell.angle_gamma   90.00
#
_symmetry.space_group_name_H-M   'P 1'
#
loop_
_entity.id
_entity.type
_entity.pdbx_description
1 polymer ?
#
loop_
_entity_poly.entity_id
_entity_poly.type
_entity_poly.pdbx_seq_one_letter_code
_entity_poly.pdbx_strand_id
1 'polypeptide(L)'
;MLVVAQYDHISVFSHLNGDDLYEEIVDTYKPDVVLTYGMARDTMFSKIDGVNDSLECIYTGMKRYLIPGEDPTQAVYLDGAPNGINTEHSYPQSKGASDGNARSDMHHLYP
;
A
#
# COMPACT_ATOMS: atom_id res chain seq x y z
N MET A 1 27.61 -23.20 13.33
CA MET A 1 26.14 -23.11 13.18
C MET A 1 25.87 -22.67 11.76
N LEU A 2 25.36 -23.56 10.90
CA LEU A 2 24.98 -23.19 9.53
C LEU A 2 23.67 -22.40 9.62
N VAL A 3 23.69 -21.15 9.17
CA VAL A 3 22.46 -20.37 8.97
C VAL A 3 21.88 -20.84 7.64
N VAL A 4 20.75 -21.52 7.69
CA VAL A 4 20.00 -21.93 6.50
C VAL A 4 18.80 -20.99 6.40
N ALA A 5 18.63 -20.33 5.26
CA ALA A 5 17.45 -19.51 5.02
C ALA A 5 16.20 -20.40 5.02
N GLN A 6 15.06 -19.85 5.46
CA GLN A 6 13.79 -20.57 5.48
C GLN A 6 13.32 -20.99 4.08
N TYR A 7 13.83 -20.32 3.04
CA TYR A 7 13.58 -20.63 1.63
C TYR A 7 14.89 -20.58 0.86
N ASP A 8 15.05 -21.50 -0.10
CA ASP A 8 16.13 -21.42 -1.07
C ASP A 8 15.96 -20.16 -1.93
N HIS A 9 17.07 -19.50 -2.22
CA HIS A 9 17.07 -18.37 -3.16
C HIS A 9 16.69 -18.88 -4.55
N ILE A 10 15.61 -18.35 -5.10
CA ILE A 10 15.23 -18.55 -6.50
C ILE A 10 15.69 -17.30 -7.27
N SER A 11 16.62 -17.50 -8.19
CA SER A 11 17.10 -16.40 -9.03
C SER A 11 16.04 -15.98 -10.04
N VAL A 12 15.77 -14.67 -10.09
CA VAL A 12 14.77 -14.07 -10.99
C VAL A 12 15.27 -14.06 -12.45
N PHE A 13 16.60 -14.00 -12.66
CA PHE A 13 17.26 -14.21 -13.96
C PHE A 13 18.55 -15.00 -13.76
N SER A 14 18.45 -16.32 -13.71
CA SER A 14 19.53 -17.23 -13.29
C SER A 14 20.81 -17.19 -14.15
N HIS A 15 20.75 -16.56 -15.31
CA HIS A 15 21.86 -16.41 -16.24
C HIS A 15 22.54 -15.03 -16.18
N LEU A 16 21.98 -14.06 -15.44
CA LEU A 16 22.51 -12.71 -15.30
C LEU A 16 23.12 -12.49 -13.92
N ASN A 17 24.06 -11.55 -13.82
CA ASN A 17 24.64 -11.09 -12.57
C ASN A 17 25.11 -9.63 -12.70
N GLY A 18 25.45 -9.01 -11.57
CA GLY A 18 25.97 -7.64 -11.56
C GLY A 18 25.04 -6.63 -12.22
N ASP A 19 25.61 -5.79 -13.08
CA ASP A 19 24.88 -4.70 -13.75
C ASP A 19 23.83 -5.23 -14.75
N ASP A 20 24.13 -6.29 -15.50
CA ASP A 20 23.18 -6.91 -16.44
C ASP A 20 21.91 -7.38 -15.73
N LEU A 21 22.07 -7.98 -14.54
CA LEU A 21 20.93 -8.40 -13.71
C LEU A 21 20.14 -7.19 -13.19
N TYR A 22 20.84 -6.14 -12.77
CA TYR A 22 20.21 -4.93 -12.27
C TYR A 22 19.36 -4.24 -13.35
N GLU A 23 19.91 -4.09 -14.55
CA GLU A 23 19.21 -3.50 -15.68
C GLU A 23 17.97 -4.31 -16.06
N GLU A 24 18.09 -5.64 -16.17
CA GLU A 24 16.97 -6.52 -16.52
C GLU A 24 15.85 -6.48 -15.46
N ILE A 25 16.20 -6.44 -14.17
CA ILE A 25 15.21 -6.29 -13.09
C ILE A 25 14.48 -4.95 -13.20
N VAL A 26 15.20 -3.85 -13.46
CA VAL A 26 14.60 -2.54 -13.61
C VAL A 26 13.68 -2.51 -14.83
N ASP A 27 14.13 -3.01 -15.98
CA ASP A 27 13.33 -3.04 -17.20
C ASP A 27 12.07 -3.91 -17.05
N THR A 28 12.21 -5.07 -16.39
CA THR A 28 11.09 -6.02 -16.26
C THR A 28 10.08 -5.62 -15.19
N TYR A 29 10.52 -5.08 -14.05
CA TYR A 29 9.66 -4.95 -12.86
C TYR A 29 9.41 -3.51 -12.42
N LYS A 30 10.10 -2.51 -12.98
CA LYS A 30 9.83 -1.12 -12.61
C LYS A 30 8.46 -0.71 -13.17
N PRO A 31 7.52 -0.25 -12.32
CA PRO A 31 6.26 0.25 -12.81
C PRO A 31 6.47 1.57 -13.57
N ASP A 32 5.75 1.75 -14.68
CA ASP A 32 5.71 3.01 -15.43
C ASP A 32 5.08 4.15 -14.62
N VAL A 33 4.15 3.80 -13.72
CA VAL A 33 3.36 4.75 -12.94
C VAL A 33 3.43 4.40 -11.46
N VAL A 34 3.80 5.38 -10.65
CA VAL A 34 3.67 5.32 -9.19
C VAL A 34 2.50 6.21 -8.78
N LEU A 35 1.57 5.67 -7.99
CA LEU A 35 0.41 6.41 -7.53
C LEU A 35 0.84 7.53 -6.56
N THR A 36 0.21 8.69 -6.70
CA THR A 36 0.33 9.77 -5.71
C THR A 36 -0.29 9.33 -4.38
N TYR A 37 0.02 10.04 -3.29
CA TYR A 37 -0.53 9.71 -1.98
C TYR A 37 -2.08 9.69 -1.95
N GLY A 38 -2.75 10.63 -2.64
CA GLY A 38 -4.21 10.61 -2.76
C GLY A 38 -4.70 9.38 -3.52
N MET A 39 -4.16 9.14 -4.72
CA MET A 39 -4.55 8.00 -5.55
C MET A 39 -4.29 6.65 -4.89
N ALA A 40 -3.19 6.52 -4.15
CA ALA A 40 -2.85 5.30 -3.40
C ALA A 40 -3.89 5.03 -2.31
N ARG A 41 -4.26 6.06 -1.53
CA ARG A 41 -5.29 5.92 -0.50
C ARG A 41 -6.66 5.59 -1.08
N ASP A 42 -7.06 6.27 -2.16
CA ASP A 42 -8.35 6.00 -2.80
C ASP A 42 -8.40 4.60 -3.39
N THR A 43 -7.29 4.16 -4.01
CA THR A 43 -7.14 2.79 -4.54
C THR A 43 -7.20 1.76 -3.43
N MET A 44 -6.48 2.00 -2.32
CA MET A 44 -6.48 1.11 -1.17
C MET A 44 -7.89 0.99 -0.56
N PHE A 45 -8.57 2.10 -0.29
CA PHE A 45 -9.92 2.09 0.30
C PHE A 45 -10.97 1.46 -0.63
N SER A 46 -10.90 1.69 -1.94
CA SER A 46 -11.96 1.25 -2.86
C SER A 46 -11.72 -0.10 -3.53
N LYS A 47 -10.47 -0.49 -3.78
CA LYS A 47 -10.13 -1.68 -4.59
C LYS A 47 -9.43 -2.78 -3.83
N ILE A 48 -8.77 -2.46 -2.71
CA ILE A 48 -7.97 -3.43 -1.95
C ILE A 48 -8.70 -3.81 -0.66
N ASP A 49 -8.93 -2.83 0.23
CA ASP A 49 -9.53 -3.05 1.55
C ASP A 49 -11.05 -2.83 1.58
N GLY A 50 -11.60 -2.21 0.53
CA GLY A 50 -13.04 -2.17 0.31
C GLY A 50 -13.56 -3.56 -0.05
N VAL A 51 -14.29 -4.18 0.88
CA VAL A 51 -14.87 -5.53 0.69
C VAL A 51 -16.38 -5.42 0.59
N ASN A 52 -16.93 -5.89 -0.52
CA ASN A 52 -18.33 -5.69 -0.91
C ASN A 52 -18.66 -4.19 -1.04
N ASP A 53 -19.44 -3.66 -0.11
CA ASP A 53 -19.93 -2.28 -0.09
C ASP A 53 -19.35 -1.46 1.06
N SER A 54 -18.39 -2.02 1.80
CA SER A 54 -17.94 -1.48 3.07
C SER A 54 -16.43 -1.46 3.20
N LEU A 55 -15.94 -0.42 3.86
CA LEU A 55 -14.58 -0.29 4.36
C LEU A 55 -14.56 -0.61 5.85
N GLU A 56 -13.59 -1.41 6.31
CA GLU A 56 -13.44 -1.83 7.70
C GLU A 56 -12.19 -1.18 8.31
N CYS A 57 -12.36 -0.50 9.45
CA CYS A 57 -11.24 0.09 10.20
C CYS A 57 -10.35 -1.01 10.79
N ILE A 58 -9.05 -0.95 10.53
CA ILE A 58 -8.05 -1.97 10.90
C ILE A 58 -8.01 -2.25 12.40
N TYR A 59 -8.26 -1.23 13.22
CA TYR A 59 -8.12 -1.33 14.68
C TYR A 59 -9.38 -1.79 15.39
N THR A 60 -10.55 -1.49 14.85
CA THR A 60 -11.83 -1.63 15.59
C THR A 60 -12.82 -2.58 14.91
N GLY A 61 -12.62 -2.90 13.64
CA GLY A 61 -13.60 -3.62 12.82
C GLY A 61 -14.85 -2.80 12.50
N MET A 62 -14.87 -1.50 12.85
CA MET A 62 -15.98 -0.59 12.50
C MET A 62 -16.08 -0.47 10.98
N LYS A 63 -17.29 -0.62 10.44
CA LYS A 63 -17.55 -0.56 9.01
C LYS A 63 -18.19 0.74 8.56
N ARG A 64 -17.81 1.18 7.36
CA ARG A 64 -18.41 2.32 6.66
C ARG A 64 -18.79 1.93 5.24
N TYR A 65 -20.01 2.26 4.85
CA TYR A 65 -20.45 2.08 3.47
C TYR A 65 -19.64 2.98 2.53
N LEU A 66 -19.11 2.39 1.46
CA LEU A 66 -18.42 3.10 0.39
C LEU A 66 -19.45 3.54 -0.65
N ILE A 67 -19.81 4.81 -0.64
CA ILE A 67 -20.82 5.35 -1.55
C ILE A 67 -20.29 5.28 -3.00
N PRO A 68 -20.95 4.55 -3.91
CA PRO A 68 -20.47 4.42 -5.28
C PRO A 68 -20.39 5.78 -5.98
N GLY A 69 -19.23 6.08 -6.57
CA GLY A 69 -18.98 7.32 -7.31
C GLY A 69 -18.48 8.50 -6.47
N GLU A 70 -18.39 8.36 -5.15
CA GLU A 70 -17.74 9.35 -4.29
C GLU A 70 -16.24 9.04 -4.10
N ASP A 71 -15.48 10.05 -3.68
CA ASP A 71 -14.10 9.86 -3.22
C ASP A 71 -14.13 9.00 -1.95
N PRO A 72 -13.57 7.78 -1.98
CA PRO A 72 -13.74 6.82 -0.90
C PRO A 72 -13.09 7.30 0.40
N THR A 73 -12.00 8.08 0.32
CA THR A 73 -11.32 8.57 1.52
C THR A 73 -12.04 9.74 2.14
N GLN A 74 -12.67 10.61 1.35
CA GLN A 74 -13.48 11.70 1.87
C GLN A 74 -14.82 11.21 2.41
N ALA A 75 -15.48 10.29 1.71
CA ALA A 75 -16.81 9.80 2.08
C ALA A 75 -16.83 9.14 3.47
N VAL A 76 -15.77 8.40 3.82
CA VAL A 76 -15.66 7.71 5.11
C VAL A 76 -15.01 8.55 6.21
N TYR A 77 -14.34 9.66 5.87
CA TYR A 77 -13.64 10.52 6.84
C TYR A 77 -14.61 11.26 7.77
N LEU A 78 -15.81 11.60 7.28
CA LEU A 78 -16.88 12.25 8.05
C LEU A 78 -16.40 13.50 8.82
N ASP A 79 -15.56 14.33 8.18
CA ASP A 79 -14.95 15.54 8.78
C ASP A 79 -14.24 15.28 10.12
N GLY A 80 -13.71 14.08 10.33
CA GLY A 80 -13.03 13.69 11.57
C GLY A 80 -13.99 13.37 12.72
N ALA A 81 -15.25 13.06 12.42
CA ALA A 81 -16.19 12.56 13.42
C ALA A 81 -15.63 11.31 14.14
N PRO A 82 -16.06 11.02 15.39
CA PRO A 82 -15.56 9.87 16.16
C PRO A 82 -15.73 8.50 15.48
N ASN A 83 -16.59 8.46 14.48
CA ASN A 83 -16.95 7.26 13.75
C ASN A 83 -16.48 7.33 12.28
N GLY A 84 -15.73 8.36 11.89
CA GLY A 84 -15.04 8.43 10.60
C GLY A 84 -13.81 7.52 10.55
N ILE A 85 -13.32 7.26 9.34
CA ILE A 85 -12.13 6.45 9.07
C ILE A 85 -11.08 7.35 8.40
N ASN A 86 -9.88 7.42 8.98
CA ASN A 86 -8.72 8.08 8.41
C ASN A 86 -7.78 7.04 7.80
N THR A 87 -6.76 7.46 7.05
CA THR A 87 -5.72 6.51 6.63
C THR A 87 -4.68 6.37 7.73
N GLU A 88 -4.48 5.15 8.19
CA GLU A 88 -3.42 4.76 9.11
C GLU A 88 -2.12 4.48 8.36
N HIS A 89 -1.00 4.88 8.95
CA HIS A 89 0.35 4.52 8.52
C HIS A 89 0.98 3.61 9.58
N SER A 90 1.02 2.31 9.33
CA SER A 90 1.60 1.35 10.28
C SER A 90 3.11 1.56 10.44
N TYR A 91 3.77 2.05 9.38
CA TYR A 91 5.10 2.62 9.47
C TYR A 91 5.03 4.14 9.66
N PRO A 92 5.53 4.71 10.78
CA PRO A 92 5.33 6.13 11.05
C PRO A 92 5.91 7.05 9.98
N GLN A 93 5.12 8.01 9.51
CA GLN A 93 5.56 9.03 8.55
C GLN A 93 6.83 9.76 9.01
N SER A 94 6.95 10.05 10.32
CA SER A 94 8.12 10.71 10.91
C SER A 94 9.41 9.89 10.90
N LYS A 95 9.37 8.63 10.45
CA LYS A 95 10.52 7.72 10.36
C LYS A 95 11.02 7.51 8.94
N GLY A 96 10.64 8.40 8.01
CA GLY A 96 11.12 8.37 6.62
C GLY A 96 10.05 8.07 5.58
N ALA A 97 8.77 8.11 5.97
CA ALA A 97 7.63 7.94 5.07
C ALA A 97 6.76 9.21 5.00
N SER A 98 7.33 10.38 5.28
CA SER A 98 6.62 11.66 5.28
C SER A 98 6.30 12.19 3.88
N ASP A 99 7.01 11.73 2.86
CA ASP A 99 6.91 12.19 1.48
C ASP A 99 7.31 11.11 0.45
N GLY A 100 7.17 11.45 -0.83
CA GLY A 100 7.54 10.60 -1.96
C GLY A 100 6.83 9.25 -2.00
N ASN A 101 7.49 8.27 -2.61
CA ASN A 101 6.98 6.91 -2.78
C ASN A 101 6.76 6.20 -1.45
N ALA A 102 7.58 6.50 -0.44
CA ALA A 102 7.43 5.91 0.89
C ALA A 102 6.08 6.31 1.53
N ARG A 103 5.63 7.55 1.34
CA ARG A 103 4.32 7.99 1.85
C ARG A 103 3.13 7.32 1.15
N SER A 104 3.25 6.99 -0.13
CA SER A 104 2.19 6.37 -0.93
C SER A 104 2.26 4.85 -1.03
N ASP A 105 3.19 4.20 -0.32
CA ASP A 105 3.35 2.76 -0.32
C ASP A 105 2.21 2.05 0.42
N MET A 106 1.29 1.46 -0.35
CA MET A 106 0.10 0.79 0.18
C MET A 106 0.40 -0.44 1.07
N HIS A 107 1.63 -0.94 1.15
CA HIS A 107 1.96 -2.07 2.04
C HIS A 107 1.96 -1.70 3.53
N HIS A 108 2.04 -0.40 3.84
CA HIS A 108 1.95 0.10 5.23
C HIS A 108 0.78 1.07 5.47
N LEU A 109 -0.07 1.29 4.45
CA LEU A 109 -1.29 2.07 4.60
C LEU A 109 -2.48 1.16 4.91
N TYR A 110 -3.33 1.61 5.82
CA TYR A 110 -4.56 0.90 6.20
C TYR A 110 -5.72 1.88 6.41
N PRO A 111 -6.97 1.42 6.36
CA PRO A 111 -8.13 2.16 6.87
C PRO A 111 -8.17 2.17 8.40
#